data_AF-A0AAW2FRD0-F1
#
_entry.id   AF-A0AAW2FRD0-F1
#
_cell.length_a   1.000
_cell.length_b   1.000
_cell.length_c   1.000
_cell.angle_alpha   90.00
_cell.angle_beta   90.00
_cell.angle_gamma   90.00
#
_symmetry.space_group_name_H-M   'P 1'
#
loop_
_entity.id
_entity.type
_entity.pdbx_description
1 polymer ?
#
loop_
_entity_poly.entity_id
_entity_poly.type
_entity_poly.pdbx_seq_one_letter_code
_entity_poly.pdbx_strand_id
1 'polypeptide(L)'
;MEPVKQLQRNDVMQKVDVLKDAGKLKSTDVIYMKRLEEQNLQRAKVVQKYRKANNRTAITLALGVIGIYAYTIYSVKQEKFLDDFEMPEKTIDKA
;
A
#
# COMPACT_ATOMS: atom_id res chain seq x y z
N MET A 1 -30.74 -8.39 -42.00
CA MET A 1 -29.65 -8.25 -41.01
C MET A 1 -30.15 -7.28 -39.95
N GLU A 2 -30.74 -7.79 -38.87
CA GLU A 2 -31.31 -6.97 -37.79
C GLU A 2 -30.18 -6.29 -36.98
N PRO A 3 -30.30 -4.99 -36.65
CA PRO A 3 -29.28 -4.30 -35.87
C PRO A 3 -29.39 -4.69 -34.39
N VAL A 4 -28.30 -5.24 -33.83
CA VAL A 4 -28.17 -5.59 -32.41
C VAL A 4 -28.28 -4.31 -31.57
N LYS A 5 -29.50 -4.02 -31.11
CA LYS A 5 -29.82 -2.89 -30.24
C LYS A 5 -29.53 -3.27 -28.78
N GLN A 6 -28.63 -2.50 -28.18
CA GLN A 6 -28.53 -2.20 -26.73
C GLN A 6 -27.83 -3.23 -25.82
N LEU A 7 -26.50 -3.27 -25.88
CA LEU A 7 -25.64 -3.88 -24.84
C LEU A 7 -24.62 -2.88 -24.26
N GLN A 8 -24.89 -1.56 -24.38
CA GLN A 8 -23.92 -0.49 -24.15
C GLN A 8 -24.30 0.52 -23.05
N ARG A 9 -25.27 0.21 -22.17
CA ARG A 9 -25.71 1.17 -21.11
C ARG A 9 -25.54 0.69 -19.66
N ASN A 10 -25.27 -0.59 -19.41
CA ASN A 10 -25.23 -1.14 -18.05
C ASN A 10 -23.89 -1.86 -17.79
N ASP A 11 -22.79 -1.10 -17.78
CA ASP A 11 -21.45 -1.64 -17.47
C ASP A 11 -21.26 -1.93 -15.95
N VAL A 12 -22.27 -1.59 -15.15
CA VAL A 12 -22.36 -1.90 -13.72
C VAL A 12 -23.71 -2.55 -13.43
N MET A 13 -23.66 -3.69 -12.75
CA MET A 13 -24.86 -4.34 -12.22
C MET A 13 -25.52 -3.40 -11.21
N GLN A 14 -26.76 -2.98 -11.47
CA GLN A 14 -27.51 -2.15 -10.55
C GLN A 14 -27.71 -2.92 -9.24
N LYS A 15 -27.40 -2.28 -8.10
CA LYS A 15 -27.61 -2.90 -6.79
C LYS A 15 -29.09 -3.20 -6.59
N VAL A 16 -29.39 -4.44 -6.22
CA VAL A 16 -30.76 -4.91 -5.98
C VAL A 16 -31.21 -4.38 -4.62
N ASP A 17 -32.29 -3.58 -4.62
CA ASP A 17 -32.93 -3.10 -3.39
C ASP A 17 -33.91 -4.17 -2.91
N VAL A 18 -33.48 -4.99 -1.95
CA VAL A 18 -34.23 -6.16 -1.44
C VAL A 18 -35.64 -5.79 -0.96
N LEU A 19 -35.85 -4.57 -0.47
CA LEU A 19 -37.15 -4.08 0.00
C LEU A 19 -38.09 -3.63 -1.14
N LYS A 20 -37.55 -3.12 -2.25
CA LYS A 20 -38.35 -2.65 -3.40
C LYS A 20 -38.63 -3.78 -4.39
N ASP A 21 -37.71 -4.73 -4.53
CA ASP A 21 -37.80 -5.85 -5.48
C ASP A 21 -38.23 -7.18 -4.83
N ALA A 22 -38.63 -7.18 -3.55
CA ALA A 22 -39.03 -8.36 -2.80
C ALA A 22 -40.10 -9.22 -3.50
N GLY A 23 -41.01 -8.61 -4.27
CA GLY A 23 -42.04 -9.31 -5.04
C GLY A 23 -41.54 -9.98 -6.34
N LYS A 24 -40.34 -9.64 -6.81
CA LYS A 24 -39.69 -10.21 -8.01
C LYS A 24 -38.60 -11.23 -7.68
N LEU A 25 -38.12 -11.26 -6.44
CA LEU A 25 -37.09 -12.17 -5.96
C LEU A 25 -37.71 -13.51 -5.54
N LYS A 26 -37.31 -14.60 -6.22
CA LYS A 26 -37.67 -15.95 -5.79
C LYS A 26 -36.92 -16.28 -4.51
N SER A 27 -37.56 -16.97 -3.55
CA SER A 27 -36.93 -17.33 -2.27
C SER A 27 -35.62 -18.11 -2.43
N THR A 28 -35.50 -18.86 -3.52
CA THR A 28 -34.29 -19.57 -3.94
C THR A 28 -33.14 -18.62 -4.28
N ASP A 29 -33.41 -17.51 -4.97
CA ASP A 29 -32.39 -16.53 -5.39
C ASP A 29 -31.77 -15.82 -4.18
N VAL A 30 -32.58 -15.57 -3.14
CA VAL A 30 -32.12 -14.98 -1.87
C VAL A 30 -31.11 -15.87 -1.17
N ILE A 31 -31.31 -17.19 -1.18
CA ILE A 31 -30.37 -18.16 -0.57
C ILE A 31 -29.05 -18.19 -1.34
N TYR A 32 -29.11 -18.19 -2.67
CA TYR A 32 -27.91 -18.12 -3.50
C TYR A 32 -27.15 -16.80 -3.31
N MET A 33 -27.85 -15.66 -3.22
CA MET A 33 -27.24 -14.37 -2.91
C MET A 33 -26.48 -14.41 -1.58
N LYS A 34 -27.11 -14.90 -0.50
CA LYS A 34 -26.45 -14.98 0.81
C LYS A 34 -25.19 -15.84 0.78
N ARG A 35 -25.24 -17.01 0.12
CA ARG A 35 -24.06 -17.87 -0.03
C ARG A 35 -22.94 -17.17 -0.80
N LEU A 36 -23.28 -16.42 -1.83
CA LEU A 36 -22.30 -15.69 -2.66
C LEU A 36 -21.67 -14.52 -1.89
N GLU A 37 -22.46 -13.81 -1.08
CA GLU A 37 -21.96 -12.78 -0.16
C GLU A 37 -20.98 -13.36 0.87
N GLU A 38 -21.30 -14.50 1.48
CA GLU A 38 -20.43 -15.17 2.44
C GLU A 38 -19.08 -15.56 1.80
N GLN A 39 -19.10 -16.09 0.58
CA GLN A 39 -17.87 -16.42 -0.16
C GLN A 39 -17.06 -15.18 -0.51
N ASN A 40 -17.71 -14.10 -0.95
CA ASN A 40 -17.03 -12.84 -1.25
C ASN A 40 -16.42 -12.21 0.01
N LEU A 41 -17.10 -12.31 1.15
CA LEU A 41 -16.61 -11.81 2.44
C LEU A 41 -15.36 -12.58 2.88
N GLN A 42 -15.33 -13.91 2.69
CA GLN A 42 -14.15 -14.73 2.95
C GLN A 42 -12.97 -14.32 2.05
N ARG A 43 -13.20 -14.15 0.76
CA ARG A 43 -12.17 -13.68 -0.19
C ARG A 43 -11.64 -12.30 0.18
N ALA A 44 -12.53 -11.37 0.54
CA ALA A 44 -12.15 -10.03 0.95
C ALA A 44 -11.28 -10.03 2.22
N LYS A 45 -11.62 -10.87 3.21
CA LYS A 45 -10.81 -11.02 4.44
C LYS A 45 -9.40 -11.51 4.14
N VAL A 46 -9.25 -12.48 3.24
CA VAL A 46 -7.96 -13.00 2.80
C VAL A 46 -7.13 -11.91 2.14
N VAL A 47 -7.70 -11.17 1.20
CA VAL A 47 -7.03 -10.04 0.53
C VAL A 47 -6.61 -8.96 1.54
N GLN A 48 -7.49 -8.61 2.48
CA GLN A 48 -7.16 -7.63 3.53
C GLN A 48 -5.99 -8.08 4.40
N LYS A 49 -5.89 -9.38 4.74
CA LYS A 49 -4.76 -9.93 5.49
C LYS A 49 -3.46 -9.73 4.73
N TYR A 50 -3.43 -10.06 3.44
CA TYR A 50 -2.24 -9.87 2.60
C TYR A 50 -1.86 -8.41 2.45
N ARG A 51 -2.83 -7.51 2.26
CA ARG A 51 -2.57 -6.06 2.19
C ARG A 51 -1.91 -5.53 3.46
N LYS A 52 -2.42 -5.92 4.63
CA LYS A 52 -1.83 -5.53 5.93
C LYS A 52 -0.42 -6.08 6.10
N ALA A 53 -0.19 -7.34 5.73
CA ALA A 53 1.15 -7.94 5.80
C ALA A 53 2.13 -7.22 4.86
N ASN A 54 1.73 -6.96 3.62
CA ASN A 54 2.56 -6.28 2.63
C ASN A 54 2.93 -4.86 3.07
N ASN A 55 1.98 -4.11 3.64
CA ASN A 55 2.28 -2.77 4.17
C ASN A 55 3.31 -2.81 5.30
N ARG A 56 3.22 -3.80 6.20
CA ARG A 56 4.21 -3.96 7.28
C ARG A 56 5.60 -4.25 6.71
N THR A 57 5.69 -5.19 5.76
CA THR A 57 6.96 -5.53 5.10
C THR A 57 7.55 -4.31 4.38
N ALA A 58 6.73 -3.54 3.66
CA ALA A 58 7.19 -2.32 2.98
C ALA A 58 7.74 -1.29 3.97
N ILE A 59 7.07 -1.06 5.11
CA ILE A 59 7.53 -0.14 6.14
C ILE A 59 8.85 -0.62 6.75
N THR A 60 8.97 -1.90 7.08
CA THR A 60 10.21 -2.47 7.63
C THR A 60 11.38 -2.30 6.68
N LEU A 61 11.19 -2.59 5.39
CA LEU A 61 12.22 -2.41 4.37
C LEU A 61 12.61 -0.93 4.21
N ALA A 62 11.63 -0.03 4.15
CA ALA A 62 11.87 1.40 4.02
C ALA A 62 12.66 1.96 5.22
N LEU A 63 12.27 1.61 6.44
CA LEU A 63 12.99 2.00 7.65
C LEU A 63 14.41 1.41 7.70
N GLY A 64 14.59 0.17 7.24
CA GLY A 64 15.92 -0.45 7.16
C GLY A 64 16.86 0.33 6.24
N VAL A 65 16.39 0.68 5.04
CA VAL A 65 17.18 1.47 4.07
C VAL A 65 17.49 2.87 4.61
N ILE A 66 16.48 3.57 5.14
CA ILE A 66 16.66 4.90 5.74
C ILE A 66 17.64 4.84 6.91
N GLY A 67 17.53 3.82 7.76
CA GLY A 67 18.39 3.63 8.93
C GLY A 67 19.85 3.43 8.55
N ILE A 68 20.14 2.57 7.56
CA ILE A 68 21.51 2.35 7.06
C ILE A 68 22.06 3.66 6.49
N TYR A 69 21.31 4.33 5.62
CA TYR A 69 21.74 5.57 4.98
C TYR A 69 22.03 6.68 6.00
N ALA A 70 21.12 6.89 6.95
CA ALA A 70 21.28 7.86 8.02
C ALA A 70 22.50 7.52 8.91
N TYR A 71 22.67 6.25 9.25
CA TYR A 71 23.81 5.80 10.04
C TYR A 71 25.13 6.03 9.30
N THR A 72 25.21 5.71 8.01
CA THR A 72 26.42 5.95 7.20
C THR A 72 26.81 7.43 7.23
N ILE A 73 25.88 8.35 6.98
CA ILE A 73 26.18 9.80 7.00
C ILE A 73 26.58 10.26 8.39
N TYR A 74 25.88 9.80 9.43
CA TYR A 74 26.20 10.16 10.81
C TYR A 74 27.60 9.68 11.22
N SER A 75 27.96 8.45 10.85
CA SER A 75 29.30 7.89 11.09
C SER A 75 30.37 8.65 10.33
N VAL A 76 30.15 8.97 9.06
CA VAL A 76 31.10 9.78 8.25
C VAL A 76 31.29 11.18 8.84
N LYS A 77 30.23 11.82 9.36
CA LYS A 77 30.32 13.14 10.00
C LYS A 77 31.15 13.14 11.28
N GLN A 78 31.25 12.00 11.98
CA GLN A 78 32.07 11.88 13.18
C GLN A 78 33.56 11.80 12.87
N GLU A 79 33.96 11.45 11.64
CA GLU A 79 35.36 11.49 11.27
C GLU A 79 35.82 12.94 11.06
N LYS A 80 36.84 13.36 11.81
CA LYS A 80 37.54 14.65 11.68
C LYS A 80 38.45 14.62 10.44
N PHE A 81 37.88 14.26 9.28
CA PHE A 81 38.65 13.91 8.08
C PHE A 81 39.34 15.12 7.42
N LEU A 82 38.85 16.35 7.65
CA LEU A 82 39.37 17.57 7.02
C LEU A 82 39.79 18.69 7.99
N ASP A 83 39.65 18.50 9.30
CA ASP A 83 39.96 19.52 10.32
C ASP A 83 41.39 19.39 10.89
N ASP A 84 42.13 18.36 10.48
CA ASP A 84 43.54 18.15 10.86
C ASP A 84 44.53 18.73 9.83
N PHE A 85 44.05 19.58 8.90
CA PHE A 85 44.90 20.35 7.98
C PHE A 85 45.20 21.78 8.46
N GLU A 86 44.90 22.13 9.71
CA GLU A 86 45.41 23.37 10.29
C GLU A 86 46.93 23.28 10.42
N MET A 87 47.62 23.98 9.50
CA MET A 87 49.08 24.05 9.38
C MET A 87 49.72 24.39 10.73
N PRO A 88 50.85 23.75 11.11
CA PRO A 88 51.51 24.06 12.38
C PRO A 88 51.83 25.56 12.45
N GLU A 89 51.52 26.19 13.58
CA GLU A 89 51.89 27.59 13.84
C GLU A 89 53.37 27.78 13.50
N LYS A 90 53.65 28.73 12.60
CA LYS A 90 55.02 29.13 12.27
C LYS A 90 55.65 29.70 13.54
N THR A 91 56.45 28.91 14.24
CA THR A 91 57.35 29.39 15.28
C THR A 91 58.34 30.36 14.64
N ILE A 92 58.10 31.65 14.80
CA ILE A 92 59.10 32.67 14.47
C ILE A 92 60.09 32.66 15.64
N ASP A 93 61.18 31.90 15.49
CA ASP A 93 62.34 32.02 16.37
C ASP A 93 62.87 33.45 16.23
N LYS A 94 62.61 34.27 17.25
CA LYS A 94 63.28 35.56 17.40
C LYS A 94 64.59 35.32 18.12
N ALA A 95 65.68 35.41 17.34
CA ALA A 95 67.04 35.58 17.81
C ALA A 95 67.21 36.90 18.59
#